data_AF-A0A803MDV7-F1
#
_entry.id   AF-A0A803MDV7-F1
#
_cell.length_a   1.000
_cell.length_b   1.000
_cell.length_c   1.000
_cell.angle_alpha   90.00
_cell.angle_beta   90.00
_cell.angle_gamma   90.00
#
_symmetry.space_group_name_H-M   'P 1'
#
loop_
_entity.id
_entity.type
_entity.pdbx_description
1 polymer ?
#
loop_
_entity_poly.entity_id
_entity_poly.type
_entity_poly.pdbx_seq_one_letter_code
_entity_poly.pdbx_strand_id
1 'polypeptide(L)'
;AETEREAGKNKGVSDRPIRLKISSPNVLNITLIDLPGITKVPVGDQPTDIEARIRKMIMDHIQQENCYHFSSNRTIGVITKLDIMDRGTNACNFLRGKVIPLHLGYIGVVNRSQADINKNKSVGEALNYEEQFFQDHPVNLSP
;
A
#
# COMPACT_ATOMS: atom_id res chain seq x y z
N ALA A 1 -11.90 5.46 16.59
CA ALA A 1 -11.31 6.30 15.52
C ALA A 1 -12.21 6.29 14.27
N GLU A 2 -12.17 7.33 13.42
CA GLU A 2 -12.99 7.42 12.19
C GLU A 2 -12.83 6.17 11.29
N THR A 3 -11.60 5.64 11.17
CA THR A 3 -11.31 4.39 10.47
C THR A 3 -12.08 3.19 11.02
N GLU A 4 -12.22 3.07 12.35
CA GLU A 4 -12.97 1.96 12.97
C GLU A 4 -14.48 2.08 12.72
N ARG A 5 -14.98 3.31 12.52
CA ARG A 5 -16.38 3.58 12.19
C ARG A 5 -16.70 3.12 10.77
N GLU A 6 -15.77 3.31 9.83
CA GLU A 6 -16.01 3.01 8.41
C GLU A 6 -15.57 1.61 7.99
N ALA A 7 -14.44 1.12 8.50
CA ALA A 7 -13.85 -0.17 8.11
C ALA A 7 -14.11 -1.29 9.13
N GLY A 8 -14.76 -0.99 10.26
CA GLY A 8 -14.99 -1.93 11.36
C GLY A 8 -13.74 -2.17 12.22
N LYS A 9 -13.90 -3.00 13.26
CA LYS A 9 -12.84 -3.27 14.25
C LYS A 9 -11.90 -4.43 13.89
N ASN A 10 -12.23 -5.23 12.87
CA ASN A 10 -11.56 -6.50 12.60
C ASN A 10 -11.00 -6.61 11.17
N LYS A 11 -10.07 -5.71 10.82
CA LYS A 11 -9.31 -5.69 9.55
C LYS A 11 -10.13 -5.51 8.27
N GLY A 12 -11.35 -4.96 8.36
CA GLY A 12 -12.17 -4.64 7.19
C GLY A 12 -11.55 -3.56 6.31
N VAL A 13 -12.05 -3.47 5.07
CA VAL A 13 -11.58 -2.52 4.05
C VAL A 13 -12.77 -1.69 3.56
N SER A 14 -12.63 -0.37 3.63
CA SER A 14 -13.58 0.60 3.07
C SER A 14 -13.19 0.91 1.63
N ASP A 15 -14.19 1.00 0.75
CA ASP A 15 -14.04 1.39 -0.66
C ASP A 15 -14.12 2.91 -0.87
N ARG A 16 -14.39 3.68 0.20
CA ARG A 16 -14.44 5.14 0.15
C ARG A 16 -13.01 5.72 0.24
N PRO A 17 -12.52 6.41 -0.80
CA PRO A 17 -11.14 6.91 -0.80
C PRO A 17 -10.98 8.11 0.14
N ILE A 18 -9.85 8.17 0.85
CA ILE A 18 -9.41 9.36 1.58
C ILE A 18 -8.49 10.14 0.65
N ARG A 19 -8.90 11.35 0.23
CA ARG A 19 -8.08 12.24 -0.62
C ARG A 19 -7.38 13.28 0.25
N LEU A 20 -6.05 13.27 0.25
CA LEU A 20 -5.22 14.25 0.95
C LEU A 20 -4.40 15.04 -0.07
N LYS A 21 -4.49 16.38 -0.01
CA LYS A 21 -3.66 17.28 -0.83
C LYS A 21 -2.67 18.00 0.07
N ILE A 22 -1.39 17.71 -0.12
CA ILE A 22 -0.29 18.39 0.57
C ILE A 22 0.41 19.29 -0.46
N SER A 23 0.71 20.53 -0.07
CA SER A 23 1.42 21.51 -0.91
C SER A 23 2.65 22.02 -0.19
N SER A 24 3.78 22.03 -0.87
CA SER A 24 5.04 22.58 -0.38
C SER A 24 5.89 23.04 -1.58
N PRO A 25 6.64 24.15 -1.46
CA PRO A 25 7.56 24.56 -2.54
C PRO A 25 8.72 23.57 -2.73
N ASN A 26 8.94 22.65 -1.78
CA ASN A 26 10.06 21.71 -1.78
C ASN A 26 9.67 20.29 -2.21
N VAL A 27 8.46 20.09 -2.76
CA VAL A 27 7.99 18.76 -3.20
C VAL A 27 7.57 18.79 -4.66
N LEU A 28 7.77 17.66 -5.33
CA LEU A 28 7.30 17.45 -6.68
C LEU A 28 5.79 17.24 -6.69
N ASN A 29 5.15 17.60 -7.81
CA ASN A 29 3.76 17.26 -8.05
C ASN A 29 3.64 15.76 -8.37
N ILE A 30 3.44 14.95 -7.34
CA ILE A 30 3.27 13.50 -7.43
C ILE A 30 1.97 13.07 -6.76
N THR A 31 1.39 11.99 -7.25
CA THR A 31 0.25 11.32 -6.62
C THR A 31 0.75 10.03 -5.97
N LEU A 32 0.53 9.92 -4.66
CA LEU A 32 0.81 8.70 -3.90
C LEU A 32 -0.51 8.01 -3.60
N ILE A 33 -0.61 6.75 -4.00
CA ILE A 33 -1.75 5.90 -3.67
C ILE A 33 -1.28 4.89 -2.63
N ASP A 34 -1.76 5.04 -1.39
CA ASP A 34 -1.57 4.05 -0.34
C ASP A 34 -2.56 2.91 -0.54
N LEU A 35 -2.01 1.72 -0.80
CA LEU A 35 -2.79 0.53 -1.01
C LEU A 35 -2.91 -0.25 0.30
N PRO A 36 -4.11 -0.70 0.69
CA PRO A 36 -4.25 -1.61 1.81
C PRO A 36 -3.38 -2.85 1.55
N GLY A 37 -2.71 -3.34 2.60
CA GLY A 37 -1.82 -4.50 2.51
C GLY A 37 -2.49 -5.61 1.70
N ILE A 38 -1.86 -5.99 0.58
CA ILE A 38 -2.45 -6.89 -0.40
C ILE A 38 -2.52 -8.28 0.22
N THR A 39 -3.66 -8.65 0.75
CA THR A 39 -3.92 -9.98 1.29
C THR A 39 -4.61 -10.81 0.20
N LYS A 40 -3.95 -11.86 -0.30
CA LYS A 40 -4.61 -12.85 -1.18
C LYS A 40 -5.55 -13.76 -0.40
N VAL A 41 -5.30 -13.89 0.90
CA VAL A 41 -6.13 -14.64 1.83
C VAL A 41 -6.90 -13.63 2.68
N PRO A 42 -8.23 -13.68 2.71
CA PRO A 42 -9.01 -12.79 3.56
C PRO A 42 -8.59 -12.97 5.03
N VAL A 43 -8.29 -11.87 5.71
CA VAL A 43 -7.97 -11.88 7.15
C VAL A 43 -9.04 -11.14 7.94
N GLY A 44 -9.43 -11.69 9.09
CA GLY A 44 -10.52 -11.10 9.90
C GLY A 44 -11.85 -11.12 9.15
N ASP A 45 -12.52 -9.97 9.06
CA ASP A 45 -13.85 -9.84 8.44
C ASP A 45 -13.78 -9.48 6.94
N GLN A 46 -12.64 -9.72 6.28
CA GLN A 46 -12.48 -9.44 4.85
C GLN A 46 -13.31 -10.43 4.00
N PRO A 47 -13.98 -9.96 2.93
CA PRO A 47 -14.70 -10.85 2.03
C PRO A 47 -13.73 -11.69 1.18
N THR A 48 -14.21 -12.82 0.66
CA THR A 48 -13.41 -13.77 -0.13
C THR A 48 -12.92 -13.19 -1.47
N ASP A 49 -13.53 -12.10 -1.94
CA ASP A 49 -13.21 -11.39 -3.17
C ASP A 49 -12.36 -10.13 -2.95
N ILE A 50 -11.70 -10.00 -1.80
CA ILE A 50 -10.96 -8.79 -1.41
C ILE A 50 -9.92 -8.36 -2.44
N GLU A 51 -9.24 -9.31 -3.10
CA GLU A 51 -8.29 -9.01 -4.19
C GLU A 51 -8.97 -8.30 -5.37
N ALA A 52 -10.14 -8.78 -5.79
CA ALA A 52 -10.91 -8.17 -6.87
C ALA A 52 -11.44 -6.79 -6.47
N ARG A 53 -11.89 -6.62 -5.21
CA ARG A 53 -12.33 -5.33 -4.68
C ARG A 53 -11.19 -4.31 -4.64
N ILE A 54 -10.01 -4.68 -4.14
CA ILE A 54 -8.82 -3.80 -4.12
C ILE A 54 -8.42 -3.42 -5.54
N ARG A 55 -8.36 -4.40 -6.45
CA ARG A 55 -8.07 -4.14 -7.87
C ARG A 55 -9.05 -3.14 -8.47
N LYS A 56 -10.35 -3.32 -8.22
CA LYS A 56 -11.39 -2.40 -8.68
C LYS A 56 -11.22 -1.00 -8.11
N MET A 57 -10.98 -0.85 -6.80
CA MET A 57 -10.76 0.45 -6.17
C MET A 57 -9.60 1.22 -6.80
N ILE A 58 -8.49 0.54 -7.06
CA ILE A 58 -7.30 1.14 -7.67
C ILE A 58 -7.58 1.55 -9.12
N MET A 59 -8.20 0.65 -9.90
CA MET A 59 -8.53 0.92 -11.29
C MET A 59 -9.53 2.06 -11.41
N ASP A 60 -10.58 2.09 -10.58
CA ASP A 60 -11.56 3.16 -10.56
C ASP A 60 -10.89 4.50 -10.20
N HIS A 61 -9.91 4.52 -9.27
CA HIS A 61 -9.14 5.74 -8.94
C HIS A 61 -8.28 6.22 -10.11
N ILE A 62 -7.54 5.32 -10.76
CA ILE A 62 -6.71 5.65 -11.93
C ILE A 62 -7.57 6.12 -13.11
N GLN A 63 -8.77 5.56 -13.28
CA GLN A 63 -9.68 5.90 -14.39
C GLN A 63 -10.51 7.17 -14.15
N GLN A 64 -10.87 7.50 -12.91
CA GLN A 64 -11.65 8.69 -12.58
C GLN A 64 -10.85 9.99 -12.73
N GLU A 65 -9.53 9.95 -12.58
CA GLU A 65 -8.67 11.04 -13.00
C GLU A 65 -8.62 10.99 -14.54
N ASN A 66 -9.34 11.90 -15.23
CA ASN A 66 -9.57 11.98 -16.69
C ASN A 66 -8.31 12.05 -17.61
N CYS A 67 -7.17 11.54 -17.15
CA CYS A 67 -6.05 11.22 -18.01
C CYS A 67 -5.33 9.97 -17.51
N TYR A 68 -5.78 8.81 -17.98
CA TYR A 68 -5.07 7.54 -17.84
C TYR A 68 -3.58 7.66 -18.20
N HIS A 69 -3.21 8.60 -19.08
CA HIS A 69 -1.84 8.84 -19.52
C HIS A 69 -1.07 9.81 -18.59
N PHE A 70 -1.61 10.99 -18.26
CA PHE A 70 -0.88 12.00 -17.48
C PHE A 70 -0.88 11.72 -15.97
N SER A 71 -1.96 11.14 -15.42
CA SER A 71 -2.00 10.77 -14.01
C SER A 71 -1.11 9.55 -13.74
N SER A 72 -1.06 8.56 -14.66
CA SER A 72 -0.15 7.42 -14.50
C SER A 72 1.33 7.83 -14.52
N ASN A 73 1.69 8.85 -15.30
CA ASN A 73 3.07 9.32 -15.45
C ASN A 73 3.64 9.98 -14.18
N ARG A 74 2.79 10.31 -13.21
CA ARG A 74 3.18 10.94 -11.94
C ARG A 74 2.66 10.19 -10.71
N THR A 75 2.18 8.97 -10.90
CA THR A 75 1.64 8.14 -9.82
C THR A 75 2.63 7.06 -9.46
N ILE A 76 2.96 6.99 -8.16
CA ILE A 76 3.70 5.87 -7.57
C ILE A 76 2.73 5.10 -6.68
N GLY A 77 2.66 3.78 -6.86
CA GLY A 77 1.89 2.92 -5.97
C GLY A 77 2.70 2.60 -4.72
N VAL A 78 2.15 2.86 -3.54
CA VAL A 78 2.80 2.52 -2.27
C VAL A 78 2.09 1.30 -1.68
N ILE A 79 2.86 0.24 -1.41
CA ILE A 79 2.34 -0.98 -0.78
C ILE A 79 2.89 -1.05 0.62
N THR A 80 1.99 -1.00 1.61
CA THR A 80 2.34 -1.05 3.03
C THR A 80 2.04 -2.42 3.64
N LYS A 81 2.56 -2.67 4.84
CA LYS A 81 2.32 -3.89 5.65
C LYS A 81 2.78 -5.18 4.97
N LEU A 82 3.90 -5.11 4.24
CA LEU A 82 4.51 -6.26 3.58
C LEU A 82 4.96 -7.36 4.57
N ASP A 83 5.24 -6.97 5.81
CA ASP A 83 5.66 -7.81 6.94
C ASP A 83 4.53 -8.69 7.50
N ILE A 84 3.28 -8.26 7.35
CA ILE A 84 2.09 -8.96 7.87
C ILE A 84 1.42 -9.83 6.79
N MET A 85 2.03 -9.92 5.60
CA MET A 85 1.52 -10.77 4.54
C MET A 85 1.65 -12.24 4.93
N ASP A 86 0.54 -12.98 4.82
CA ASP A 86 0.53 -14.41 5.14
C ASP A 86 1.58 -15.17 4.34
N ARG A 87 2.26 -16.14 4.97
CA ARG A 87 3.21 -17.03 4.30
C ARG A 87 2.52 -17.72 3.12
N GLY A 88 2.92 -17.37 1.91
CA GLY A 88 2.31 -17.85 0.66
C GLY A 88 1.67 -16.77 -0.21
N THR A 89 1.42 -15.58 0.35
CA THR A 89 0.98 -14.41 -0.41
C THR A 89 2.20 -13.62 -0.87
N ASN A 90 2.41 -13.49 -2.19
CA ASN A 90 3.52 -12.73 -2.74
C ASN A 90 3.04 -11.44 -3.42
N ALA A 91 3.39 -10.28 -2.87
CA ALA A 91 3.18 -8.95 -3.47
C ALA A 91 4.05 -8.68 -4.69
N CYS A 92 5.01 -9.55 -5.03
CA CYS A 92 5.93 -9.41 -6.15
C CYS A 92 5.25 -9.05 -7.48
N ASN A 93 4.07 -9.60 -7.76
CA ASN A 93 3.37 -9.31 -9.01
C ASN A 93 2.79 -7.88 -9.02
N PHE A 94 2.38 -7.36 -7.87
CA PHE A 94 1.96 -5.96 -7.75
C PHE A 94 3.17 -5.04 -7.80
N LEU A 95 4.23 -5.34 -7.06
CA LEU A 95 5.45 -4.53 -7.04
C LEU A 95 6.12 -4.45 -8.43
N ARG A 96 6.04 -5.51 -9.23
CA ARG A 96 6.49 -5.55 -10.63
C ARG A 96 5.51 -4.93 -11.63
N GLY A 97 4.38 -4.38 -11.18
CA GLY A 97 3.35 -3.81 -12.06
C GLY A 97 2.63 -4.80 -12.97
N LYS A 98 2.75 -6.13 -12.72
CA LYS A 98 2.10 -7.18 -13.52
C LYS A 98 0.59 -7.25 -13.29
N VAL A 99 0.11 -6.83 -12.12
CA VAL A 99 -1.32 -6.82 -11.79
C VAL A 99 -1.98 -5.52 -12.22
N ILE A 100 -1.35 -4.40 -11.88
CA ILE A 100 -1.76 -3.04 -12.21
C ILE A 100 -0.51 -2.29 -12.68
N PRO A 101 -0.41 -1.91 -13.95
CA PRO A 101 0.77 -1.22 -14.46
C PRO A 101 0.71 0.27 -14.09
N LEU A 102 1.75 0.75 -13.39
CA LEU A 102 2.01 2.17 -13.15
C LEU A 102 3.33 2.56 -13.83
N HIS A 103 3.38 3.71 -14.47
CA HIS A 103 4.59 4.14 -15.21
C HIS A 103 5.80 4.33 -14.30
N LEU A 104 5.59 4.84 -13.08
CA LEU A 104 6.66 5.01 -12.08
C LEU A 104 6.84 3.78 -11.17
N GLY A 105 6.09 2.71 -11.41
CA GLY A 105 6.16 1.48 -10.64
C GLY A 105 5.59 1.60 -9.22
N TYR A 106 6.10 0.76 -8.34
CA TYR A 106 5.63 0.60 -6.97
C TYR A 106 6.78 0.65 -5.97
N ILE A 107 6.50 1.16 -4.78
CA ILE A 107 7.41 1.15 -3.64
C ILE A 107 6.77 0.33 -2.52
N GLY A 108 7.50 -0.67 -2.04
CA GLY A 108 7.15 -1.42 -0.84
C GLY A 108 7.67 -0.71 0.41
N VAL A 109 6.84 -0.60 1.45
CA VAL A 109 7.21 0.05 2.71
C VAL A 109 6.81 -0.82 3.89
N VAL A 110 7.72 -0.96 4.86
CA VAL A 110 7.46 -1.62 6.14
C VAL A 110 7.40 -0.55 7.23
N ASN A 111 6.20 -0.38 7.80
CA ASN A 111 5.93 0.65 8.81
C ASN A 111 5.97 0.07 10.22
N ARG A 112 6.01 0.96 11.23
CA ARG A 112 5.87 0.57 12.64
C ARG A 112 4.51 -0.07 12.91
N SER A 113 4.50 -1.19 13.63
CA SER A 113 3.27 -1.80 14.11
C SER A 113 2.65 -0.99 15.26
N GLN A 114 1.40 -1.29 15.64
CA GLN A 114 0.78 -0.67 16.80
C GLN A 114 1.58 -0.94 18.09
N ALA A 115 2.17 -2.13 18.22
CA ALA A 115 3.03 -2.47 19.34
C ALA A 115 4.31 -1.63 19.37
N ASP A 116 4.92 -1.39 18.20
CA ASP A 116 6.11 -0.55 18.07
C ASP A 116 5.82 0.91 18.42
N ILE A 117 4.66 1.43 17.98
CA ILE A 117 4.19 2.77 18.32
C ILE A 117 4.01 2.89 19.83
N ASN A 118 3.35 1.91 20.46
CA ASN A 118 3.14 1.90 21.91
C ASN A 118 4.45 1.80 22.71
N LYS A 119 5.49 1.19 22.12
CA LYS A 119 6.84 1.11 22.70
C LYS A 119 7.73 2.30 22.37
N ASN A 120 7.20 3.32 21.67
CA ASN A 120 7.97 4.48 21.20
C ASN A 120 9.19 4.11 20.34
N LYS A 121 9.09 3.06 19.50
CA LYS A 121 10.15 2.69 18.56
C LYS A 121 10.51 3.90 17.70
N SER A 122 11.79 4.25 17.71
CA SER A 122 12.32 5.40 16.98
C SER A 122 12.25 5.19 15.47
N VAL A 123 12.38 6.29 14.71
CA VAL A 123 12.45 6.22 13.24
C VAL A 123 13.69 5.44 12.81
N GLY A 124 14.84 5.65 13.46
CA GLY A 124 16.07 4.91 13.13
C GLY A 124 15.92 3.40 13.32
N GLU A 125 15.29 2.95 14.41
CA GLU A 125 15.02 1.52 14.64
C GLU A 125 14.00 0.95 13.64
N ALA A 126 13.03 1.76 13.19
CA ALA A 126 12.08 1.36 12.16
C ALA A 126 12.77 1.17 10.81
N LEU A 127 13.66 2.09 10.42
CA LEU A 127 14.45 2.01 9.19
C LEU A 127 15.37 0.79 9.18
N ASN A 128 16.09 0.55 10.29
CA ASN A 128 16.95 -0.63 10.40
C ASN A 128 16.15 -1.94 10.28
N TYR A 129 14.94 -1.99 10.83
CA TYR A 129 14.06 -3.15 10.71
C TYR A 129 13.55 -3.34 9.28
N GLU A 130 13.15 -2.25 8.61
CA GLU A 130 12.73 -2.29 7.21
C GLU A 130 13.87 -2.80 6.30
N GLU A 131 15.09 -2.30 6.50
CA GLU A 131 16.27 -2.74 5.76
C GLU A 131 16.52 -4.25 5.97
N GLN A 132 16.54 -4.71 7.23
CA GLN A 132 16.70 -6.13 7.55
C GLN A 132 15.60 -6.99 6.92
N PHE A 133 14.33 -6.52 6.97
CA PHE A 133 13.22 -7.24 6.37
C PHE A 133 13.43 -7.48 4.88
N PHE A 134 13.82 -6.45 4.12
CA PHE A 134 14.04 -6.57 2.68
C PHE A 134 15.32 -7.33 2.31
N GLN A 135 16.33 -7.37 3.19
CA GLN A 135 17.50 -8.24 3.02
C GLN A 135 17.12 -9.72 3.20
N ASP A 136 16.36 -10.04 4.25
CA ASP A 136 15.98 -11.41 4.60
C ASP A 136 14.84 -11.97 3.73
N HIS A 137 13.95 -11.10 3.26
CA HIS A 137 12.89 -11.44 2.33
C HIS A 137 13.21 -10.81 0.98
N PRO A 138 13.86 -11.55 0.06
CA PRO A 138 14.09 -11.07 -1.29
C PRO A 138 12.75 -10.98 -2.02
N VAL A 139 12.02 -9.91 -1.76
CA VAL A 139 10.98 -9.38 -2.63
C VAL A 139 11.74 -8.81 -3.82
N ASN A 140 12.30 -9.66 -4.68
CA ASN A 140 13.26 -9.27 -5.70
C ASN A 140 12.67 -8.15 -6.58
N LEU A 141 13.00 -6.90 -6.23
CA LEU A 141 12.85 -5.70 -7.03
C LEU A 141 14.23 -5.43 -7.59
N SER A 142 14.70 -6.34 -8.43
CA SER A 142 15.86 -6.05 -9.28
C SER A 142 15.44 -4.92 -10.22
N PRO A 143 16.31 -3.91 -10.44
CA PRO A 143 16.01 -2.78 -11.33
C PRO A 143 15.69 -3.22 -12.77
#